data_AF-A0A353GKJ0-F1
#
_entry.id   AF-A0A353GKJ0-F1
#
_cell.length_a   1.000
_cell.length_b   1.000
_cell.length_c   1.000
_cell.angle_alpha   90.00
_cell.angle_beta   90.00
_cell.angle_gamma   90.00
#
_symmetry.space_group_name_H-M   'P 1'
#
loop_
_entity.id
_entity.type
_entity.pdbx_description
1 polymer ?
#
loop_
_entity_poly.entity_id
_entity_poly.type
_entity_poly.pdbx_seq_one_letter_code
_entity_poly.pdbx_strand_id
1 'polypeptide(L)'
;ALVSIYMFDITPSEYFHQTAASMGLTSIWIGVAKSVVFGVLVAVAGCLRGIQCGRSSAAVGAATTSAVVTGIVSIIVADSIITIIVSVLNI
;
A
#
# COMPACT_ATOMS: atom_id res chain seq x y z
N ALA A 1 -7.31 0.15 -19.61
CA ALA A 1 -6.88 0.04 -21.02
C ALA A 1 -7.31 -1.29 -21.60
N LEU A 2 -6.72 -2.43 -21.19
CA LEU A 2 -7.01 -3.74 -21.79
C LEU A 2 -8.48 -4.16 -21.67
N VAL A 3 -9.06 -4.11 -20.46
CA VAL A 3 -10.50 -4.40 -20.25
C VAL A 3 -11.39 -3.35 -20.95
N SER A 4 -11.01 -2.07 -20.90
CA SER A 4 -11.77 -0.96 -21.49
C SER A 4 -11.86 -1.02 -23.02
N ILE A 5 -10.80 -1.49 -23.68
CA ILE A 5 -10.73 -1.60 -25.14
C ILE A 5 -11.46 -2.87 -25.60
N TYR A 6 -11.22 -4.01 -24.93
CA TYR A 6 -11.79 -5.30 -25.35
C TYR A 6 -13.28 -5.47 -25.01
N MET A 7 -13.78 -4.80 -23.98
CA MET A 7 -15.14 -5.02 -23.47
C MET A 7 -16.09 -3.84 -23.74
N PHE A 8 -15.56 -2.63 -23.92
CA PHE A 8 -16.35 -1.40 -24.09
C PHE A 8 -16.09 -0.65 -25.41
N ASP A 9 -15.23 -1.16 -26.31
CA ASP A 9 -14.92 -0.59 -27.64
C ASP A 9 -14.46 0.89 -27.59
N ILE A 10 -13.85 1.32 -26.48
CA ILE A 10 -13.39 2.70 -26.29
C ILE A 10 -12.05 2.91 -27.01
N THR A 11 -11.95 3.97 -27.81
CA THR A 11 -10.70 4.32 -28.51
C THR A 11 -9.56 4.55 -27.52
N PRO A 12 -8.36 3.97 -27.74
CA PRO A 12 -7.23 4.11 -26.82
C PRO A 12 -6.85 5.56 -26.49
N SER A 13 -6.99 6.47 -27.47
CA SER A 13 -6.74 7.90 -27.30
C SER A 13 -7.63 8.54 -26.24
N GLU A 14 -8.90 8.16 -26.18
CA GLU A 14 -9.88 8.70 -25.23
C GLU A 14 -9.60 8.21 -23.81
N TYR A 15 -9.20 6.94 -23.67
CA TYR A 15 -8.80 6.37 -22.39
C TYR A 15 -7.57 7.08 -21.80
N PHE A 16 -6.56 7.36 -22.64
CA PHE A 16 -5.36 8.07 -22.19
C PHE A 16 -5.65 9.53 -21.83
N HIS A 17 -6.49 10.23 -22.60
CA HIS A 17 -6.90 11.59 -22.27
C HIS A 17 -7.66 11.68 -20.95
N GLN A 18 -8.65 10.81 -20.71
CA GLN A 18 -9.41 10.77 -19.46
C GLN A 18 -8.53 10.36 -18.26
N THR A 19 -7.60 9.42 -18.45
CA THR A 19 -6.67 8.99 -17.40
C THR A 19 -5.70 10.11 -17.05
N ALA A 20 -5.11 10.79 -18.05
CA ALA A 20 -4.19 11.90 -17.83
C ALA A 20 -4.88 13.13 -17.22
N ALA A 21 -6.15 13.37 -17.58
CA ALA A 21 -6.95 14.45 -16.99
C ALA A 21 -7.39 14.14 -15.53
N SER A 22 -7.62 12.87 -15.19
CA SER A 22 -8.03 12.44 -13.84
C SER A 22 -6.86 12.16 -12.91
N MET A 23 -5.70 11.76 -13.43
CA MET A 23 -4.49 11.52 -12.65
C MET A 23 -3.70 12.82 -12.50
N GLY A 24 -4.04 13.58 -11.44
CA GLY A 24 -3.20 14.69 -11.01
C GLY A 24 -1.82 14.22 -10.53
N LEU A 25 -0.79 15.04 -10.74
CA LEU A 25 0.57 14.82 -10.19
C LEU A 25 0.55 14.54 -8.68
N THR A 26 -0.44 15.08 -7.97
CA THR A 26 -0.59 14.90 -6.53
C THR A 26 -0.86 13.45 -6.12
N SER A 27 -1.66 12.71 -6.90
CA SER A 27 -1.94 11.29 -6.64
C SER A 27 -0.67 10.43 -6.72
N ILE A 28 0.25 10.78 -7.62
CA ILE A 28 1.55 10.11 -7.76
C ILE A 28 2.41 10.36 -6.52
N TRP A 29 2.55 11.63 -6.11
CA TRP A 29 3.33 11.99 -4.92
C TRP A 29 2.78 11.35 -3.63
N ILE A 30 1.45 11.30 -3.48
CA ILE A 30 0.80 10.64 -2.34
C ILE A 30 1.08 9.14 -2.36
N GLY A 31 1.01 8.49 -3.52
CA GLY A 31 1.35 7.08 -3.67
C GLY A 31 2.80 6.77 -3.29
N VAL A 32 3.75 7.61 -3.71
CA VAL A 32 5.16 7.48 -3.32
C VAL A 32 5.34 7.65 -1.81
N ALA A 33 4.73 8.69 -1.22
CA ALA A 33 4.78 8.91 0.22
C ALA A 33 4.21 7.73 1.03
N LYS A 34 3.05 7.20 0.62
CA LYS A 34 2.44 6.00 1.23
C LYS A 34 3.38 4.79 1.15
N SER A 35 4.01 4.57 0.00
CA SER A 35 4.92 3.44 -0.23
C SER A 35 6.11 3.45 0.74
N VAL A 36 6.68 4.63 1.00
CA VAL A 36 7.78 4.79 1.98
C VAL A 36 7.29 4.46 3.39
N VAL A 37 6.11 4.96 3.79
CA VAL A 37 5.52 4.67 5.11
C VAL A 37 5.29 3.18 5.30
N PHE A 38 4.74 2.49 4.30
CA PHE A 38 4.50 1.06 4.37
C PHE A 38 5.79 0.26 4.48
N GLY A 39 6.84 0.64 3.73
CA GLY A 39 8.15 0.01 3.84
C GLY A 39 8.74 0.09 5.25
N VAL A 40 8.65 1.25 5.89
CA VAL A 40 9.11 1.45 7.26
C VAL A 40 8.31 0.61 8.26
N LEU A 41 6.97 0.57 8.12
CA LEU A 41 6.11 -0.21 9.01
C LEU A 41 6.42 -1.72 8.92
N VAL A 42 6.63 -2.25 7.72
CA VAL A 42 6.99 -3.66 7.51
C VAL A 42 8.36 -3.97 8.12
N ALA A 43 9.35 -3.09 7.90
CA ALA A 43 10.69 -3.26 8.47
C ALA A 43 10.64 -3.31 10.00
N VAL A 44 9.94 -2.36 10.62
CA VAL A 44 9.80 -2.30 12.08
C VAL A 44 9.04 -3.51 12.62
N ALA A 45 7.92 -3.90 12.01
CA ALA A 45 7.15 -5.06 12.45
C ALA A 45 7.96 -6.36 12.36
N GLY A 46 8.75 -6.52 11.29
CA GLY A 46 9.66 -7.66 11.09
C GLY A 46 10.78 -7.68 12.13
N CYS A 47 11.49 -6.56 12.33
CA CYS A 47 12.58 -6.46 13.29
C CYS A 47 12.10 -6.68 14.74
N LEU A 48 10.94 -6.13 15.11
CA LEU A 48 10.39 -6.27 16.46
C LEU A 48 10.11 -7.73 16.80
N ARG A 49 9.43 -8.47 15.91
CA ARG A 49 9.13 -9.89 16.12
C ARG A 49 10.34 -10.78 15.97
N GLY A 50 11.32 -10.39 15.15
CA GLY A 50 12.62 -11.05 15.06
C GLY A 50 13.41 -10.98 16.37
N ILE A 51 13.46 -9.82 17.02
CA ILE A 51 14.16 -9.66 18.31
C ILE A 51 13.42 -10.43 19.43
N GLN A 52 12.10 -10.55 19.35
CA GLN A 52 11.27 -11.28 20.32
C GLN A 52 11.23 -12.80 20.08
N CYS A 53 11.89 -13.33 19.04
CA CYS A 53 11.79 -14.74 18.73
C CYS A 53 12.57 -15.62 19.73
N GLY A 54 12.04 -16.81 20.00
CA GLY A 54 12.70 -17.81 20.84
C GLY A 54 13.87 -18.49 20.11
N ARG A 55 14.65 -19.29 20.86
CA ARG A 55 15.86 -19.96 20.36
C ARG A 55 15.60 -21.24 19.55
N SER A 56 14.37 -21.49 19.11
CA SER A 56 13.98 -22.70 18.37
C SER A 56 13.43 -22.37 16.99
N SER A 57 13.62 -23.28 16.03
CA SER A 57 13.11 -23.13 14.65
C SER A 57 11.58 -22.97 14.60
N ALA A 58 10.86 -23.70 15.47
CA ALA A 58 9.41 -23.56 15.62
C ALA A 58 9.01 -22.16 16.13
N ALA A 59 9.79 -21.59 17.06
CA ALA A 59 9.53 -20.25 17.59
C ALA A 59 9.75 -19.15 16.54
N VAL A 60 10.72 -19.31 15.64
CA VAL A 60 10.95 -18.38 14.51
C VAL A 60 9.79 -18.40 13.52
N GLY A 61 9.23 -19.58 13.23
CA GLY A 61 8.03 -19.71 12.40
C GLY A 61 6.83 -18.98 13.00
N ALA A 62 6.57 -19.20 14.29
CA ALA A 62 5.49 -18.52 15.01
C ALA A 62 5.69 -16.99 15.07
N ALA A 63 6.92 -16.53 15.31
CA ALA A 63 7.26 -15.12 15.31
C ALA A 63 7.05 -14.46 13.94
N THR A 64 7.43 -15.16 12.85
CA THR A 64 7.24 -14.68 11.48
C THR A 64 5.76 -14.50 11.13
N THR A 65 4.91 -15.48 11.45
CA THR A 65 3.46 -15.37 11.21
C THR A 65 2.86 -14.21 11.99
N SER A 66 3.27 -14.03 13.25
CA SER A 66 2.83 -12.90 14.06
C SER A 66 3.35 -11.56 13.50
N ALA A 67 4.55 -11.53 12.94
CA ALA A 67 5.12 -10.34 12.30
C ALA A 67 4.30 -9.91 11.08
N VAL A 68 3.95 -10.84 10.20
CA VAL A 68 3.16 -10.56 9.00
C VAL A 68 1.77 -10.03 9.37
N VAL A 69 1.08 -10.67 10.32
CA VAL A 69 -0.25 -10.19 10.75
C VAL A 69 -0.16 -8.79 11.35
N THR A 70 0.82 -8.55 12.23
CA THR A 70 1.01 -7.22 12.85
C THR A 70 1.36 -6.16 11.79
N GLY A 71 2.17 -6.51 10.79
CA GLY A 71 2.53 -5.63 9.68
C GLY A 71 1.34 -5.29 8.76
N ILE A 72 0.55 -6.29 8.35
CA ILE A 72 -0.62 -6.03 7.48
C ILE A 72 -1.65 -5.17 8.21
N VAL A 73 -1.92 -5.45 9.49
CA VAL A 73 -2.86 -4.64 10.28
C VAL A 73 -2.36 -3.20 10.43
N SER A 74 -1.07 -2.99 10.72
CA SER A 74 -0.52 -1.63 10.83
C SER A 74 -0.57 -0.87 9.49
N ILE A 75 -0.35 -1.55 8.36
CA ILE A 75 -0.50 -0.97 7.02
C ILE A 75 -1.94 -0.53 6.78
N ILE A 76 -2.95 -1.36 7.09
CA ILE A 76 -4.36 -1.02 6.86
C ILE A 76 -4.77 0.21 7.69
N VAL A 77 -4.35 0.26 8.96
CA VAL A 77 -4.61 1.40 9.84
C VAL A 77 -3.92 2.66 9.33
N ALA A 78 -2.64 2.57 8.96
CA ALA A 78 -1.89 3.70 8.41
C ALA A 78 -2.47 4.20 7.09
N ASP A 79 -2.86 3.31 6.18
CA ASP A 79 -3.48 3.68 4.91
C ASP A 79 -4.82 4.39 5.13
N SER A 80 -5.65 3.89 6.05
CA SER A 80 -6.92 4.51 6.40
C SER A 80 -6.71 5.94 6.91
N ILE A 81 -5.72 6.14 7.78
CA ILE A 81 -5.38 7.46 8.31
C ILE A 81 -4.91 8.40 7.19
N ILE A 82 -3.96 7.96 6.34
CA ILE A 82 -3.44 8.78 5.25
C ILE A 82 -4.54 9.13 4.25
N THR A 83 -5.42 8.17 3.92
CA THR A 83 -6.55 8.39 3.01
C THR A 83 -7.55 9.40 3.56
N ILE A 84 -7.88 9.33 4.84
CA ILE A 84 -8.75 10.32 5.50
C ILE A 84 -8.11 11.71 5.48
N ILE A 85 -6.81 11.80 5.80
CA ILE A 85 -6.06 13.07 5.79
C ILE A 85 -6.11 13.70 4.39
N VAL A 86 -5.79 12.94 3.36
CA VAL A 86 -5.79 13.40 1.96
C VAL A 86 -7.19 13.87 1.55
N SER A 87 -8.23 13.08 1.85
CA SER A 87 -9.62 13.42 1.56
C SER A 87 -10.09 14.70 2.26
N VAL A 88 -9.70 14.90 3.52
CA VAL A 88 -10.01 16.12 4.28
C VAL A 88 -9.26 17.34 3.75
N LEU A 89 -8.04 17.16 3.24
CA LEU A 89 -7.23 18.22 2.63
C LEU A 89 -7.69 18.64 1.22
N ASN A 90 -8.76 18.05 0.68
CA ASN A 90 -9.29 18.33 -0.67
C ASN A 90 -8.23 18.21 -1.78
N ILE A 91 -7.34 17.23 -1.60
CA ILE A 91 -6.28 16.83 -2.54
C ILE A 91 -6.61 15.44 -3.06
#